data_AF-A0A9N9NCB8-F1
#
_entry.id   AF-A0A9N9NCB8-F1
#
_cell.length_a   1.000
_cell.length_b   1.000
_cell.length_c   1.000
_cell.angle_alpha   90.00
_cell.angle_beta   90.00
_cell.angle_gamma   90.00
#
_symmetry.space_group_name_H-M   'P 1'
#
loop_
_entity.id
_entity.type
_entity.pdbx_description
1 polymer ?
#
loop_
_entity_poly.entity_id
_entity_poly.type
_entity_poly.pdbx_seq_one_letter_code
_entity_poly.pdbx_strand_id
1 'polypeptide(L)'
;MSRESFISATRNILKSNSATLWDCGSKVDTHENLVHAIDALLATNVANICTNEQECLELLILGCKAINTLSEQLISKFSKLLFSIFNKQQFNFNSNTLRESLEVLLSFLIDAYSSCAYTSTKVDILRALSKVLYENGNQCEKFHVRLLNTLISLAQPDNPQLEIRRMAINCLGNLSARTGNKLNGKYRSIYDVLFANLNAGITESDEIAS
;
A
#
# COMPACT_ATOMS: atom_id res chain seq x y z
N MET A 1 24.25 4.32 19.61
CA MET A 1 23.65 5.14 18.53
C MET A 1 22.36 5.73 19.08
N SER A 2 22.17 7.06 19.01
CA SER A 2 20.92 7.69 19.48
C SER A 2 19.78 7.46 18.47
N ARG A 3 18.53 7.49 18.94
CA ARG A 3 17.32 7.40 18.10
C ARG A 3 17.37 8.37 16.91
N GLU A 4 17.74 9.62 17.17
CA GLU A 4 17.83 10.66 16.14
C GLU A 4 18.91 10.35 15.10
N SER A 5 20.08 9.85 15.53
CA SER A 5 21.14 9.47 14.60
C SER A 5 20.74 8.29 13.70
N PHE A 6 19.96 7.33 14.22
CA PHE A 6 19.42 6.22 13.45
C PHE A 6 18.40 6.66 12.39
N ILE A 7 17.43 7.50 12.77
CA ILE A 7 16.41 8.03 11.84
C ILE A 7 17.08 8.89 10.77
N SER A 8 18.03 9.74 11.17
CA SER A 8 18.79 10.59 10.24
C SER A 8 19.58 9.74 9.22
N ALA A 9 20.29 8.71 9.68
CA ALA A 9 21.00 7.79 8.80
C ALA A 9 20.06 7.09 7.82
N THR A 10 18.91 6.61 8.29
CA THR A 10 17.90 5.96 7.43
C THR A 10 17.33 6.91 6.38
N ARG A 11 17.01 8.15 6.78
CA ARG A 11 16.55 9.19 5.85
C ARG A 11 17.62 9.49 4.80
N ASN A 12 18.88 9.53 5.17
CA ASN A 12 19.99 9.75 4.24
C ASN A 12 20.11 8.60 3.23
N ILE A 13 19.99 7.35 3.67
CA ILE A 13 19.99 6.18 2.77
C ILE A 13 18.83 6.28 1.76
N LEU A 14 17.62 6.60 2.21
CA LEU A 14 16.46 6.76 1.33
C LEU A 14 16.62 7.94 0.36
N LYS A 15 17.14 9.09 0.84
CA LYS A 15 17.40 10.27 0.01
C LYS A 15 18.40 9.96 -1.11
N SER A 16 19.55 9.36 -0.77
CA SER A 16 20.56 8.98 -1.75
C SER A 16 19.99 8.07 -2.83
N ASN A 17 19.17 7.08 -2.45
CA ASN A 17 18.55 6.15 -3.39
C ASN A 17 17.42 6.76 -4.22
N SER A 18 16.69 7.75 -3.68
CA SER A 18 15.68 8.47 -4.45
C SER A 18 16.28 9.39 -5.53
N ALA A 19 17.53 9.85 -5.33
CA ALA A 19 18.24 10.76 -6.24
C ALA A 19 19.04 10.01 -7.33
N THR A 20 19.55 8.81 -7.06
CA THR A 20 20.39 8.02 -7.99
C THR A 20 19.65 7.37 -9.14
N LEU A 21 18.34 7.60 -9.31
CA LEU A 21 17.60 7.15 -10.50
C LEU A 21 18.11 7.76 -11.82
N TRP A 22 19.06 8.70 -11.78
CA TRP A 22 19.62 9.40 -12.95
C TRP A 22 21.13 9.20 -13.18
N ASP A 23 21.84 8.46 -12.31
CA ASP A 23 23.30 8.30 -12.46
C ASP A 23 23.72 6.82 -12.40
N CYS A 24 24.15 6.29 -13.55
CA CYS A 24 24.61 4.92 -13.70
C CYS A 24 26.08 4.82 -13.27
N GLY A 25 26.35 4.30 -12.06
CA GLY A 25 27.75 4.07 -11.67
C GLY A 25 28.05 3.16 -10.46
N SER A 26 27.18 3.06 -9.45
CA SER A 26 27.55 2.36 -8.19
C SER A 26 26.36 1.63 -7.55
N LYS A 27 26.03 0.44 -8.08
CA LYS A 27 24.76 -0.27 -7.76
C LYS A 27 24.85 -1.39 -6.71
N VAL A 28 26.02 -1.77 -6.19
CA VAL A 28 26.14 -2.99 -5.37
C VAL A 28 25.92 -2.73 -3.87
N ASP A 29 26.35 -1.58 -3.33
CA ASP A 29 26.19 -1.29 -1.89
C ASP A 29 24.84 -0.66 -1.52
N THR A 30 24.05 -0.20 -2.48
CA THR A 30 22.85 0.62 -2.19
C THR A 30 21.61 -0.21 -1.84
N HIS A 31 21.45 -1.38 -2.45
CA HIS A 31 20.30 -2.26 -2.21
C HIS A 31 20.34 -2.91 -0.83
N GLU A 32 21.49 -3.47 -0.44
CA GLU A 32 21.66 -4.13 0.87
C GLU A 32 21.50 -3.14 2.02
N ASN A 33 22.05 -1.92 1.88
CA ASN A 33 21.84 -0.82 2.81
C ASN A 33 20.36 -0.44 2.97
N LEU A 34 19.57 -0.45 1.87
CA LEU A 34 18.13 -0.22 1.95
C LEU A 34 17.41 -1.36 2.67
N VAL A 35 17.77 -2.62 2.39
CA VAL A 35 17.18 -3.78 3.07
C VAL A 35 17.40 -3.67 4.57
N HIS A 36 18.65 -3.44 4.99
CA HIS A 36 18.99 -3.28 6.41
C HIS A 36 18.30 -2.09 7.06
N ALA A 37 18.21 -0.96 6.36
CA ALA A 37 17.52 0.22 6.87
C ALA A 37 16.04 -0.07 7.12
N ILE A 38 15.34 -0.70 6.16
CA ILE A 38 13.92 -1.04 6.31
C ILE A 38 13.72 -2.10 7.39
N ASP A 39 14.59 -3.11 7.49
CA ASP A 39 14.50 -4.12 8.55
C ASP A 39 14.69 -3.51 9.93
N ALA A 40 15.63 -2.58 10.08
CA ALA A 40 15.82 -1.85 11.33
C ALA A 40 14.60 -0.97 11.66
N LEU A 41 13.97 -0.35 10.67
CA LEU A 41 12.71 0.39 10.87
C LEU A 41 11.55 -0.54 11.28
N LEU A 42 11.41 -1.70 10.64
CA LEU A 42 10.38 -2.70 10.97
C LEU A 42 10.55 -3.26 12.38
N ALA A 43 11.78 -3.44 12.84
CA ALA A 43 12.09 -3.85 14.20
C ALA A 43 11.89 -2.74 15.24
N THR A 44 11.75 -1.49 14.80
CA THR A 44 11.57 -0.32 15.66
C THR A 44 10.08 -0.06 15.89
N ASN A 45 9.71 0.25 17.14
CA ASN A 45 8.34 0.69 17.44
C ASN A 45 8.00 1.96 16.65
N VAL A 46 6.83 2.04 16.02
CA VAL A 46 6.42 3.20 15.20
C VAL A 46 6.54 4.53 15.95
N ALA A 47 6.19 4.55 17.26
CA ALA A 47 6.36 5.75 18.10
C ALA A 47 7.83 6.19 18.24
N ASN A 48 8.77 5.29 17.95
CA ASN A 48 10.21 5.51 17.92
C ASN A 48 10.75 5.83 16.51
N ILE A 49 9.98 5.61 15.45
CA ILE A 49 10.41 5.89 14.07
C ILE A 49 10.26 7.38 13.74
N CYS A 50 9.17 8.01 14.13
CA CYS A 50 8.88 9.42 13.85
C CYS A 50 8.43 10.13 15.12
N THR A 51 8.74 11.42 15.24
CA THR A 51 8.25 12.24 16.36
C THR A 51 6.92 12.93 16.05
N ASN A 52 6.62 13.14 14.77
CA ASN A 52 5.42 13.79 14.28
C ASN A 52 4.96 13.20 12.93
N GLU A 53 3.73 13.54 12.51
CA GLU A 53 3.12 13.09 11.25
C GLU A 53 3.93 13.48 10.02
N GLN A 54 4.47 14.71 9.99
CA GLN A 54 5.21 15.24 8.85
C GLN A 54 6.50 14.46 8.59
N GLU A 55 7.26 14.14 9.64
CA GLU A 55 8.48 13.33 9.52
C GLU A 55 8.17 11.93 9.00
N CYS A 56 7.07 11.34 9.45
CA CYS A 56 6.65 10.03 9.00
C CYS A 56 6.21 10.05 7.54
N LEU A 57 5.45 11.05 7.12
CA LEU A 57 5.09 11.20 5.72
C LEU A 57 6.32 11.46 4.85
N GLU A 58 7.25 12.33 5.25
CA GLU A 58 8.50 12.53 4.50
C GLU A 58 9.26 11.21 4.32
N LEU A 59 9.40 10.42 5.40
CA LEU A 59 10.06 9.11 5.37
C LEU A 59 9.37 8.16 4.38
N LEU A 60 8.05 8.06 4.44
CA LEU A 60 7.27 7.17 3.57
C LEU A 60 7.32 7.61 2.11
N ILE A 61 7.30 8.91 1.83
CA ILE A 61 7.39 9.46 0.47
C ILE A 61 8.77 9.23 -0.13
N LEU A 62 9.83 9.42 0.67
CA LEU A 62 11.19 9.06 0.25
C LEU A 62 11.31 7.57 -0.05
N GLY A 63 10.71 6.72 0.81
CA GLY A 63 10.63 5.28 0.59
C GLY A 63 9.92 4.90 -0.71
N CYS A 64 8.74 5.48 -0.98
CA CYS A 64 8.02 5.24 -2.23
C CYS A 64 8.87 5.56 -3.46
N LYS A 65 9.60 6.69 -3.44
CA LYS A 65 10.46 7.12 -4.55
C LYS A 65 11.69 6.22 -4.71
N ALA A 66 12.32 5.83 -3.61
CA ALA A 66 13.52 4.99 -3.63
C ALA A 66 13.24 3.55 -4.06
N ILE A 67 12.05 3.01 -3.75
CA ILE A 67 11.76 1.57 -3.85
C ILE A 67 10.98 1.20 -5.11
N ASN A 68 10.33 2.15 -5.80
CA ASN A 68 9.40 1.91 -6.91
C ASN A 68 9.94 1.04 -8.07
N THR A 69 11.26 0.81 -8.16
CA THR A 69 11.91 0.01 -9.21
C THR A 69 12.83 -1.09 -8.69
N LEU A 70 12.81 -1.38 -7.39
CA LEU A 70 13.70 -2.35 -6.75
C LEU A 70 13.06 -3.75 -6.62
N SER A 71 13.77 -4.68 -5.99
CA SER A 71 13.34 -6.08 -5.85
C SER A 71 12.03 -6.24 -5.08
N GLU A 72 11.26 -7.28 -5.41
CA GLU A 72 9.99 -7.60 -4.71
C GLU A 72 10.16 -7.79 -3.19
N GLN A 73 11.34 -8.23 -2.74
CA GLN A 73 11.66 -8.34 -1.33
C GLN A 73 11.61 -6.98 -0.62
N LEU A 74 12.19 -5.93 -1.24
CA LEU A 74 12.15 -4.58 -0.69
C LEU A 74 10.74 -4.01 -0.72
N ILE A 75 9.99 -4.26 -1.80
CA ILE A 75 8.59 -3.87 -1.91
C ILE A 75 7.77 -4.50 -0.77
N SER A 76 7.89 -5.82 -0.54
CA SER A 76 7.20 -6.52 0.56
C SER A 76 7.56 -5.91 1.93
N LYS A 77 8.85 -5.72 2.22
CA LYS A 77 9.30 -5.14 3.50
C LYS A 77 8.78 -3.72 3.68
N PHE A 78 8.81 -2.90 2.63
CA PHE A 78 8.32 -1.53 2.70
C PHE A 78 6.80 -1.44 2.82
N SER A 79 6.04 -2.31 2.14
CA SER A 79 4.59 -2.42 2.33
C SER A 79 4.25 -2.82 3.76
N LYS A 80 5.02 -3.72 4.38
CA LYS A 80 4.88 -4.04 5.82
C LYS A 80 5.15 -2.83 6.71
N LEU A 81 6.15 -2.01 6.38
CA LEU A 81 6.46 -0.79 7.12
C LEU A 81 5.34 0.24 7.00
N LEU A 82 4.85 0.48 5.78
CA LEU A 82 3.69 1.32 5.51
C LEU A 82 2.49 0.87 6.34
N PHE A 83 2.15 -0.43 6.29
CA PHE A 83 1.08 -0.99 7.08
C PHE A 83 1.28 -0.76 8.59
N SER A 84 2.47 -1.03 9.12
CA SER A 84 2.79 -0.83 10.54
C SER A 84 2.57 0.62 10.97
N ILE A 85 3.06 1.57 10.18
CA ILE A 85 2.94 3.01 10.46
C ILE A 85 1.46 3.44 10.42
N PHE A 86 0.74 3.17 9.33
CA PHE A 86 -0.69 3.51 9.22
C PHE A 86 -1.59 2.75 10.21
N ASN A 87 -1.14 1.63 10.75
CA ASN A 87 -1.87 0.91 11.79
C ASN A 87 -1.71 1.53 13.18
N LYS A 88 -0.67 2.34 13.40
CA LYS A 88 -0.36 2.96 14.69
C LYS A 88 -0.52 4.47 14.70
N GLN A 89 -0.57 5.10 13.52
CA GLN A 89 -0.68 6.54 13.36
C GLN A 89 -1.79 6.90 12.38
N GLN A 90 -2.51 7.97 12.70
CA GLN A 90 -3.45 8.61 11.80
C GLN A 90 -2.76 9.80 11.15
N PHE A 91 -3.05 10.05 9.89
CA PHE A 91 -2.48 11.16 9.13
C PHE A 91 -3.59 12.07 8.66
N ASN A 92 -3.45 13.37 8.89
CA ASN A 92 -4.44 14.33 8.44
C ASN A 92 -4.07 14.94 7.08
N PHE A 93 -4.59 14.37 5.99
CA PHE A 93 -4.36 14.89 4.63
C PHE A 93 -5.26 16.08 4.22
N ASN A 94 -5.62 16.97 5.16
CA ASN A 94 -6.50 18.09 4.84
C ASN A 94 -5.83 19.21 4.02
N SER A 95 -4.52 19.43 4.16
CA SER A 95 -3.80 20.43 3.37
C SER A 95 -3.39 19.89 1.99
N ASN A 96 -3.25 20.77 1.01
CA ASN A 96 -2.91 20.39 -0.36
C ASN A 96 -1.58 19.64 -0.46
N THR A 97 -0.54 20.09 0.24
CA THR A 97 0.78 19.43 0.28
C THR A 97 0.70 18.01 0.84
N LEU A 98 -0.17 17.78 1.83
CA LEU A 98 -0.35 16.45 2.40
C LEU A 98 -1.15 15.56 1.43
N ARG A 99 -2.14 16.11 0.71
CA ARG A 99 -2.85 15.33 -0.33
C ARG A 99 -1.93 14.79 -1.41
N GLU A 100 -0.96 15.58 -1.87
CA GLU A 100 0.05 15.11 -2.82
C GLU A 100 0.84 13.91 -2.27
N SER A 101 1.10 13.89 -0.96
CA SER A 101 1.75 12.74 -0.30
C SER A 101 0.87 11.49 -0.39
N LEU A 102 -0.43 11.61 -0.13
CA LEU A 102 -1.37 10.50 -0.30
C LEU A 102 -1.39 9.98 -1.74
N GLU A 103 -1.36 10.87 -2.73
CA GLU A 103 -1.33 10.50 -4.15
C GLU A 103 -0.07 9.70 -4.52
N VAL A 104 1.09 10.07 -3.99
CA VAL A 104 2.34 9.32 -4.17
C VAL A 104 2.26 7.93 -3.52
N LEU A 105 1.74 7.84 -2.29
CA LEU A 105 1.56 6.56 -1.58
C LEU A 105 0.63 5.60 -2.36
N LEU A 106 -0.50 6.12 -2.83
CA LEU A 106 -1.47 5.33 -3.60
C LEU A 106 -0.90 4.89 -4.95
N SER A 107 -0.17 5.77 -5.64
CA SER A 107 0.51 5.42 -6.89
C SER A 107 1.51 4.29 -6.67
N PHE A 108 2.39 4.44 -5.68
CA PHE A 108 3.35 3.40 -5.32
C PHE A 108 2.68 2.04 -5.07
N LEU A 109 1.62 2.00 -4.25
CA LEU A 109 0.96 0.73 -3.91
C LEU A 109 0.28 0.08 -5.13
N ILE A 110 -0.36 0.86 -6.00
CA ILE A 110 -1.02 0.31 -7.21
C ILE A 110 0.00 -0.12 -8.25
N ASP A 111 1.06 0.67 -8.45
CA ASP A 111 2.15 0.37 -9.39
C ASP A 111 2.94 -0.86 -8.93
N ALA A 112 3.33 -0.90 -7.65
CA ALA A 112 4.03 -2.04 -7.06
C ALA A 112 3.20 -3.33 -7.15
N TYR A 113 1.88 -3.26 -6.93
CA TYR A 113 1.02 -4.42 -7.07
C TYR A 113 1.09 -5.00 -8.50
N SER A 114 1.12 -4.11 -9.49
CA SER A 114 1.11 -4.47 -10.91
C SER A 114 2.46 -5.03 -11.37
N SER A 115 3.57 -4.62 -10.74
CA SER A 115 4.93 -5.05 -11.10
C SER A 115 5.40 -6.32 -10.40
N CYS A 116 4.82 -6.69 -9.26
CA CYS A 116 5.23 -7.88 -8.50
C CYS A 116 4.61 -9.17 -9.06
N ALA A 117 5.33 -10.29 -8.97
CA ALA A 117 4.87 -11.62 -9.35
C ALA A 117 4.42 -12.44 -8.12
N TYR A 118 5.09 -12.31 -6.98
CA TYR A 118 4.82 -13.16 -5.82
C TYR A 118 3.52 -12.77 -5.11
N THR A 119 2.63 -13.76 -4.90
CA THR A 119 1.36 -13.59 -4.18
C THR A 119 1.56 -12.98 -2.79
N SER A 120 2.56 -13.44 -2.04
CA SER A 120 2.86 -12.93 -0.69
C SER A 120 3.18 -11.43 -0.70
N THR A 121 4.00 -10.97 -1.66
CA THR A 121 4.31 -9.55 -1.87
C THR A 121 3.05 -8.75 -2.20
N LYS A 122 2.24 -9.25 -3.15
CA LYS A 122 0.97 -8.62 -3.52
C LYS A 122 0.01 -8.48 -2.34
N VAL A 123 -0.07 -9.49 -1.48
CA VAL A 123 -0.90 -9.46 -0.28
C VAL A 123 -0.36 -8.42 0.72
N ASP A 124 0.96 -8.31 0.91
CA ASP A 124 1.55 -7.25 1.75
C ASP A 124 1.21 -5.85 1.24
N ILE A 125 1.26 -5.64 -0.08
CA ILE A 125 0.88 -4.39 -0.73
C ILE A 125 -0.61 -4.08 -0.49
N LEU A 126 -1.50 -5.05 -0.69
CA LEU A 126 -2.93 -4.88 -0.47
C LEU A 126 -3.28 -4.65 1.00
N ARG A 127 -2.54 -5.24 1.96
CA ARG A 127 -2.71 -4.94 3.40
C ARG A 127 -2.37 -3.49 3.70
N ALA A 128 -1.25 -2.99 3.18
CA ALA A 128 -0.89 -1.59 3.33
C ALA A 128 -1.95 -0.67 2.71
N LEU A 129 -2.39 -0.97 1.48
CA LEU A 129 -3.43 -0.22 0.78
C LEU A 129 -4.74 -0.19 1.57
N SER A 130 -5.20 -1.35 2.06
CA SER A 130 -6.41 -1.46 2.89
C SER A 130 -6.37 -0.49 4.06
N LYS A 131 -5.22 -0.38 4.75
CA LYS A 131 -5.08 0.50 5.91
C LYS A 131 -5.02 1.98 5.54
N VAL A 132 -4.34 2.33 4.44
CA VAL A 132 -4.35 3.70 3.88
C VAL A 132 -5.77 4.14 3.52
N LEU A 133 -6.56 3.27 2.88
CA LEU A 133 -7.94 3.57 2.49
C LEU A 133 -8.88 3.70 3.69
N TYR A 134 -8.69 2.88 4.72
CA TYR A 134 -9.51 2.92 5.93
C TYR A 134 -9.38 4.22 6.70
N GLU A 135 -8.21 4.84 6.74
CA GLU A 135 -8.07 6.13 7.42
C GLU A 135 -8.49 7.30 6.50
N ASN A 136 -8.20 7.19 5.19
CA ASN A 136 -8.13 8.34 4.27
C ASN A 136 -9.05 8.28 3.04
N GLY A 137 -9.98 7.31 2.95
CA GLY A 137 -10.78 7.09 1.74
C GLY A 137 -11.54 8.32 1.23
N ASN A 138 -12.01 9.20 2.13
CA ASN A 138 -12.66 10.47 1.76
C ASN A 138 -11.75 11.48 1.04
N GLN A 139 -10.44 11.30 1.08
CA GLN A 139 -9.41 12.14 0.44
C GLN A 139 -8.86 11.53 -0.85
N CYS A 140 -9.27 10.30 -1.22
CA CYS A 140 -8.76 9.56 -2.38
C CYS A 140 -9.44 9.91 -3.72
N GLU A 141 -10.12 11.05 -3.83
CA GLU A 141 -11.06 11.33 -4.93
C GLU A 141 -10.45 11.19 -6.33
N LYS A 142 -9.23 11.71 -6.53
CA LYS A 142 -8.50 11.59 -7.80
C LYS A 142 -8.15 10.14 -8.17
N PHE A 143 -8.03 9.25 -7.18
CA PHE A 143 -7.66 7.85 -7.37
C PHE A 143 -8.87 6.91 -7.42
N HIS A 144 -10.09 7.36 -7.12
CA HIS A 144 -11.26 6.48 -7.02
C HIS A 144 -11.46 5.59 -8.25
N VAL A 145 -11.36 6.14 -9.47
CA VAL A 145 -11.54 5.34 -10.70
C VAL A 145 -10.47 4.25 -10.80
N ARG A 146 -9.20 4.62 -10.60
CA ARG A 146 -8.07 3.69 -10.68
C ARG A 146 -8.16 2.61 -9.60
N LEU A 147 -8.44 3.01 -8.35
CA LEU A 147 -8.62 2.09 -7.23
C LEU A 147 -9.75 1.11 -7.49
N LEU A 148 -10.91 1.57 -7.94
CA LEU A 148 -12.05 0.70 -8.19
C LEU A 148 -11.78 -0.27 -9.34
N ASN A 149 -11.21 0.20 -10.45
CA ASN A 149 -10.89 -0.68 -11.57
C ASN A 149 -9.93 -1.80 -11.15
N THR A 150 -8.86 -1.46 -10.41
CA THR A 150 -7.93 -2.45 -9.87
C THR A 150 -8.63 -3.39 -8.88
N LEU A 151 -9.24 -2.84 -7.82
CA LEU A 151 -9.77 -3.66 -6.74
C LEU A 151 -10.96 -4.53 -7.16
N ILE A 152 -11.84 -4.06 -8.05
CA ILE A 152 -12.97 -4.85 -8.58
C ILE A 152 -12.46 -6.00 -9.45
N SER A 153 -11.44 -5.77 -10.28
CA SER A 153 -10.83 -6.83 -11.08
C SER A 153 -10.19 -7.90 -10.17
N LEU A 154 -9.52 -7.49 -9.10
CA LEU A 154 -8.91 -8.43 -8.16
C LEU A 154 -9.93 -9.16 -7.28
N ALA A 155 -11.06 -8.54 -7.01
CA ALA A 155 -12.13 -9.10 -6.20
C ALA A 155 -13.02 -10.08 -6.97
N GLN A 156 -12.84 -10.29 -8.28
CA GLN A 156 -13.70 -11.20 -9.04
C GLN A 156 -13.64 -12.64 -8.51
N PRO A 157 -14.78 -13.37 -8.46
CA PRO A 157 -14.82 -14.75 -7.98
C PRO A 157 -13.95 -15.73 -8.77
N ASP A 158 -13.68 -15.45 -10.04
CA ASP A 158 -12.82 -16.25 -10.91
C ASP A 158 -11.32 -16.06 -10.62
N ASN A 159 -10.94 -15.06 -9.81
CA ASN A 159 -9.55 -14.87 -9.41
C ASN A 159 -9.09 -16.08 -8.56
N PRO A 160 -8.12 -16.88 -9.05
CA PRO A 160 -7.68 -18.10 -8.37
C PRO A 160 -6.88 -17.81 -7.09
N GLN A 161 -6.38 -16.58 -6.93
CA GLN A 161 -5.58 -16.18 -5.78
C GLN A 161 -6.48 -15.72 -4.63
N LEU A 162 -7.00 -16.68 -3.86
CA LEU A 162 -7.98 -16.45 -2.79
C LEU A 162 -7.58 -15.34 -1.79
N GLU A 163 -6.31 -15.28 -1.39
CA GLU A 163 -5.81 -14.26 -0.46
C GLU A 163 -5.85 -12.85 -1.06
N ILE A 164 -5.49 -12.72 -2.34
CA ILE A 164 -5.57 -11.45 -3.08
C ILE A 164 -7.03 -11.02 -3.21
N ARG A 165 -7.92 -11.96 -3.58
CA ARG A 165 -9.36 -11.71 -3.68
C ARG A 165 -9.94 -11.19 -2.37
N ARG A 166 -9.66 -11.87 -1.25
CA ARG A 166 -10.10 -11.45 0.10
C ARG A 166 -9.57 -10.07 0.48
N MET A 167 -8.30 -9.79 0.19
CA MET A 167 -7.71 -8.49 0.49
C MET A 167 -8.27 -7.36 -0.39
N ALA A 168 -8.57 -7.64 -1.65
CA ALA A 168 -9.23 -6.67 -2.53
C ALA A 168 -10.64 -6.32 -2.04
N ILE A 169 -11.42 -7.32 -1.61
CA ILE A 169 -12.73 -7.12 -0.96
C ILE A 169 -12.60 -6.24 0.29
N ASN A 170 -11.60 -6.50 1.14
CA ASN A 170 -11.33 -5.68 2.32
C ASN A 170 -11.03 -4.21 1.93
N CYS A 171 -10.19 -3.99 0.91
CA CYS A 171 -9.91 -2.65 0.40
C CYS A 171 -11.18 -1.94 -0.11
N LEU A 172 -12.05 -2.65 -0.86
CA LEU A 172 -13.33 -2.11 -1.34
C LEU A 172 -14.25 -1.73 -0.17
N GLY A 173 -14.32 -2.57 0.86
CA GLY A 173 -15.07 -2.29 2.09
C GLY A 173 -14.57 -1.03 2.80
N ASN A 174 -13.26 -0.93 3.01
CA ASN A 174 -12.64 0.23 3.68
C ASN A 174 -12.82 1.53 2.88
N LEU A 175 -12.63 1.47 1.56
CA LEU A 175 -12.86 2.62 0.69
C LEU A 175 -14.32 3.07 0.77
N SER A 176 -15.26 2.13 0.66
CA SER A 176 -16.71 2.40 0.74
C SER A 176 -17.11 3.04 2.07
N ALA A 177 -16.63 2.46 3.18
CA ALA A 177 -16.95 2.94 4.54
C ALA A 177 -16.49 4.38 4.78
N ARG A 178 -15.39 4.81 4.16
CA ARG A 178 -14.81 6.14 4.40
C ARG A 178 -15.24 7.19 3.40
N THR A 179 -15.63 6.79 2.20
CA THR A 179 -15.86 7.73 1.10
C THR A 179 -17.29 8.30 1.08
N GLY A 180 -18.26 7.60 1.70
CA GLY A 180 -19.65 8.03 1.76
C GLY A 180 -20.21 8.31 0.37
N ASN A 181 -20.92 9.43 0.20
CA ASN A 181 -21.57 9.75 -1.08
C ASN A 181 -20.60 10.12 -2.22
N LYS A 182 -19.28 10.22 -1.99
CA LYS A 182 -18.33 10.56 -3.06
C LYS A 182 -18.06 9.41 -4.04
N LEU A 183 -18.58 8.21 -3.77
CA LEU A 183 -18.63 7.09 -4.73
C LEU A 183 -19.99 6.97 -5.44
N ASN A 184 -20.83 8.02 -5.42
CA ASN A 184 -22.13 7.99 -6.10
C ASN A 184 -21.99 7.49 -7.55
N GLY A 185 -22.86 6.55 -7.92
CA GLY A 185 -22.84 5.87 -9.23
C GLY A 185 -21.86 4.71 -9.35
N LYS A 186 -20.89 4.54 -8.43
CA LYS A 186 -19.88 3.48 -8.48
C LYS A 186 -20.15 2.32 -7.51
N TYR A 187 -21.02 2.52 -6.53
CA TYR A 187 -21.42 1.49 -5.56
C TYR A 187 -22.01 0.24 -6.20
N ARG A 188 -22.72 0.39 -7.32
CA ARG A 188 -23.32 -0.74 -8.05
C ARG A 188 -22.27 -1.80 -8.38
N SER A 189 -21.17 -1.41 -9.03
CA SER A 189 -20.10 -2.34 -9.42
C SER A 189 -19.41 -2.98 -8.22
N ILE A 190 -19.33 -2.28 -7.08
CA ILE A 190 -18.82 -2.83 -5.82
C ILE A 190 -19.80 -3.90 -5.29
N TYR A 191 -21.09 -3.60 -5.23
CA TYR A 191 -22.09 -4.57 -4.77
C TYR A 191 -22.20 -5.78 -5.68
N ASP A 192 -22.11 -5.60 -7.00
CA ASP A 192 -22.15 -6.69 -7.97
C ASP A 192 -21.02 -7.71 -7.70
N VAL A 193 -19.77 -7.25 -7.51
CA VAL A 193 -18.65 -8.15 -7.24
C VAL A 193 -18.74 -8.80 -5.84
N LEU A 194 -19.22 -8.06 -4.83
CA LEU A 194 -19.41 -8.63 -3.49
C LEU A 194 -20.50 -9.70 -3.48
N PHE A 195 -21.62 -9.44 -4.16
CA PHE A 195 -22.72 -10.40 -4.30
C PHE A 195 -22.28 -11.66 -5.05
N ALA A 196 -21.51 -11.50 -6.14
CA ALA A 196 -20.95 -12.63 -6.88
C ALA A 196 -20.04 -13.51 -6.01
N ASN A 197 -19.24 -12.93 -5.10
CA ASN A 197 -18.39 -13.70 -4.18
C ASN A 197 -19.19 -14.47 -3.13
N LEU A 198 -20.34 -13.95 -2.70
CA LEU A 198 -21.23 -14.66 -1.76
C LEU A 198 -21.91 -15.86 -2.43
N ASN A 199 -22.25 -15.75 -3.72
CA ASN A 199 -22.94 -16.80 -4.47
C ASN A 199 -22.00 -17.84 -5.09
N ALA A 200 -20.72 -17.53 -5.28
CA ALA A 200 -19.75 -18.46 -5.87
C ALA A 200 -19.61 -19.77 -5.07
N GLY A 201 -19.87 -19.76 -3.77
CA GLY A 201 -19.88 -20.96 -2.94
C GLY A 201 -21.17 -21.80 -3.02
N ILE A 202 -22.22 -21.29 -3.66
CA ILE A 202 -23.52 -21.99 -3.82
C ILE A 202 -23.51 -22.84 -5.10
N THR A 203 -22.81 -22.39 -6.15
CA THR A 203 -22.75 -23.09 -7.44
C THR A 203 -21.86 -24.33 -7.44
N GLU A 204 -20.81 -24.38 -6.62
CA GLU A 204 -19.94 -25.58 -6.51
C GLU A 204 -20.60 -26.73 -5.72
N SER A 205 -21.54 -26.43 -4.82
CA SER A 205 -22.26 -27.46 -4.05
C SER A 205 -23.36 -28.16 -4.83
N ASP A 206 -23.90 -27.53 -5.87
CA ASP A 206 -25.00 -28.08 -6.67
C ASP A 206 -24.50 -29.03 -7.80
N GLU A 207 -23.25 -28.89 -8.25
CA GLU A 207 -22.66 -29.81 -9.25
C GLU A 207 -22.18 -31.15 -8.67
N ILE A 208 -21.95 -31.24 -7.35
CA ILE A 208 -21.56 -32.50 -6.68
C ILE A 208 -22.79 -33.37 -6.34
N ALA A 209 -24.00 -32.82 -6.49
CA ALA A 209 -25.27 -33.47 -6.16
C ALA A 209 -26.07 -33.96 -7.37
N SER A 210 -25.54 -33.89 -8.60
CA SER A 210 -26.16 -34.44 -9.83
C SER A 210 -25.34 -35.57 -10.44
#